data_AF-A0AA40AUP9-F1
#
_entry.id   AF-A0AA40AUP9-F1
#
_cell.length_a   1.000
_cell.length_b   1.000
_cell.length_c   1.000
_cell.angle_alpha   90.00
_cell.angle_beta   90.00
_cell.angle_gamma   90.00
#
_symmetry.space_group_name_H-M   'P 1'
#
loop_
_entity.id
_entity.type
_entity.pdbx_description
1 polymer ?
#
loop_
_entity_poly.entity_id
_entity_poly.type
_entity_poly.pdbx_seq_one_letter_code
_entity_poly.pdbx_strand_id
1 'polypeptide(L)'
;MERLKNEAESLRYVRSHTDIPVPAVYSDFEDDGAYYLITSSEHNDYVFCHNDLSQPNVVVDPETLKITAILDWEYAGFFPARFESPFYTRLGPSSAIDGEVDNAAELVDFLKSKSKIAA
;
A
#
# COMPACT_ATOMS: atom_id res chain seq x y z
N MET A 1 -13.29 6.62 -10.59
CA MET A 1 -12.34 7.09 -11.62
C MET A 1 -11.56 8.32 -11.19
N GLU A 2 -12.21 9.36 -10.64
CA GLU A 2 -11.52 10.58 -10.18
C GLU A 2 -10.42 10.30 -9.14
N ARG A 3 -10.62 9.33 -8.23
CA ARG A 3 -9.61 8.94 -7.23
C ARG A 3 -8.26 8.52 -7.84
N LEU A 4 -8.26 7.64 -8.84
CA LEU A 4 -7.01 7.15 -9.46
C LEU A 4 -6.34 8.22 -10.34
N LYS A 5 -7.13 9.10 -10.97
CA LYS A 5 -6.60 10.28 -11.66
C LYS A 5 -5.91 11.23 -10.67
N ASN A 6 -6.56 11.48 -9.52
CA ASN A 6 -5.99 12.29 -8.45
C ASN A 6 -4.72 11.65 -7.87
N GLU A 7 -4.68 10.32 -7.76
CA GLU A 7 -3.49 9.60 -7.32
C GLU A 7 -2.33 9.74 -8.31
N ALA A 8 -2.57 9.54 -9.62
CA ALA A 8 -1.57 9.73 -10.65
C ALA A 8 -0.98 11.15 -10.63
N GLU A 9 -1.84 12.16 -10.53
CA GLU A 9 -1.41 13.56 -10.43
C GLU A 9 -0.68 13.86 -9.11
N SER A 10 -1.11 13.26 -8.00
CA SER A 10 -0.43 13.40 -6.71
C SER A 10 0.97 12.80 -6.74
N LEU A 11 1.13 11.61 -7.34
CA LEU A 11 2.44 10.95 -7.52
C LEU A 11 3.36 11.82 -8.41
N ARG A 12 2.85 12.34 -9.53
CA ARG A 12 3.60 13.28 -10.39
C ARG A 12 3.99 14.54 -9.64
N TYR A 13 3.07 15.11 -8.86
CA TYR A 13 3.30 16.33 -8.10
C TYR A 13 4.37 16.12 -7.03
N VAL A 14 4.21 15.11 -6.17
CA VAL A 14 5.16 14.77 -5.10
C VAL A 14 6.54 14.48 -5.70
N ARG A 15 6.62 13.72 -6.80
CA ARG A 15 7.90 13.41 -7.46
C ARG A 15 8.59 14.63 -8.08
N SER A 16 7.84 15.58 -8.60
CA SER A 16 8.41 16.77 -9.26
C SER A 16 8.68 17.94 -8.31
N HIS A 17 8.08 17.93 -7.11
CA HIS A 17 8.15 19.05 -6.16
C HIS A 17 8.76 18.67 -4.81
N THR A 18 9.13 17.40 -4.60
CA THR A 18 9.74 16.93 -3.36
C THR A 18 10.75 15.83 -3.65
N ASP A 19 11.60 15.54 -2.67
CA ASP A 19 12.52 14.41 -2.70
C ASP A 19 11.94 13.14 -2.05
N ILE A 20 10.63 13.11 -1.78
CA ILE A 20 9.95 11.93 -1.23
C ILE A 20 9.96 10.82 -2.30
N PRO A 21 10.53 9.63 -2.04
CA PRO A 21 10.56 8.56 -3.01
C PRO A 21 9.16 7.94 -3.16
N VAL A 22 8.46 8.36 -4.21
CA VAL A 22 7.18 7.79 -4.63
C VAL A 22 7.34 7.00 -5.93
N PRO A 23 6.50 5.98 -6.18
CA PRO A 23 6.48 5.29 -7.46
C PRO A 23 6.36 6.27 -8.63
N ALA A 24 7.22 6.09 -9.62
CA ALA A 24 7.17 6.79 -10.89
C ALA A 24 5.86 6.46 -11.61
N VAL A 25 5.06 7.44 -12.02
CA VAL A 25 3.98 7.14 -12.98
C VAL A 25 4.61 6.84 -14.33
N TYR A 26 4.55 5.58 -14.76
CA TYR A 26 5.04 5.13 -16.06
C TYR A 26 4.00 5.42 -17.15
N SER A 27 2.72 5.11 -16.88
CA SER A 27 1.62 5.36 -17.79
C SER A 27 0.29 5.32 -17.03
N ASP A 28 -0.67 6.12 -17.45
CA ASP A 28 -2.05 6.01 -17.01
C ASP A 28 -3.01 6.23 -18.19
N PHE A 29 -4.08 5.43 -18.23
CA PHE A 29 -5.04 5.46 -19.33
C PHE A 29 -6.37 4.86 -18.92
N GLU A 30 -7.39 5.09 -19.74
CA GLU A 30 -8.71 4.51 -19.60
C GLU A 30 -8.92 3.48 -20.70
N ASP A 31 -9.36 2.28 -20.33
CA ASP A 31 -9.71 1.20 -21.26
C ASP A 31 -10.91 0.43 -20.71
N ASP A 32 -11.90 0.17 -21.57
CA ASP A 32 -13.17 -0.51 -21.24
C ASP A 32 -13.88 -0.03 -19.94
N GLY A 33 -13.87 1.30 -19.70
CA GLY A 33 -14.48 1.90 -18.51
C GLY A 33 -13.70 1.72 -17.21
N ALA A 34 -12.51 1.12 -17.26
CA ALA A 34 -11.57 1.03 -16.15
C ALA A 34 -10.42 2.03 -16.34
N TYR A 35 -9.90 2.56 -15.22
CA TYR A 35 -8.73 3.43 -15.22
C TYR A 35 -7.51 2.65 -14.74
N TYR A 36 -6.45 2.69 -15.52
CA TYR A 36 -5.20 1.99 -15.25
C TYR A 36 -4.13 3.01 -14.85
N LEU A 37 -3.43 2.74 -13.76
CA LEU A 37 -2.28 3.50 -13.30
C LEU A 37 -1.10 2.53 -13.19
N ILE A 38 -0.13 2.69 -14.09
CA ILE A 38 1.09 1.90 -14.15
C ILE A 38 2.20 2.73 -13.52
N THR A 39 2.84 2.18 -12.48
CA THR A 39 3.97 2.82 -11.82
C THR A 39 5.24 1.97 -11.90
N SER A 40 6.41 2.61 -11.79
CA SER A 40 7.71 1.94 -11.69
C SER A 40 8.50 2.44 -10.48
N SER A 41 9.44 1.64 -10.00
CA SER A 41 10.35 2.01 -8.91
C SER A 41 11.78 1.68 -9.32
N GLU A 42 12.74 2.54 -8.97
CA GLU A 42 14.17 2.30 -9.18
C GLU A 42 14.76 1.37 -8.10
N HIS A 43 13.99 1.08 -7.05
CA HIS A 43 14.37 0.22 -5.95
C HIS A 43 13.57 -1.08 -5.99
N ASN A 44 14.28 -2.21 -6.06
CA ASN A 44 13.69 -3.56 -5.99
C ASN A 44 13.10 -3.90 -4.60
N ASP A 45 13.18 -2.98 -3.64
CA ASP A 45 12.72 -3.20 -2.27
C ASP A 45 11.20 -3.02 -2.13
N TYR A 46 10.53 -2.46 -3.14
CA TYR A 46 9.10 -2.16 -3.11
C TYR A 46 8.29 -3.35 -3.65
N VAL A 47 7.52 -3.97 -2.77
CA VAL A 47 6.57 -5.03 -3.10
C VAL A 47 5.15 -4.49 -2.97
N PHE A 48 4.19 -5.17 -3.58
CA PHE A 48 2.79 -4.84 -3.36
C PHE A 48 2.37 -5.26 -1.95
N CYS A 49 1.99 -4.27 -1.14
CA CYS A 49 1.44 -4.45 0.20
C CYS A 49 -0.03 -4.04 0.17
N HIS A 50 -0.88 -4.82 0.83
CA HIS A 50 -2.27 -4.48 1.14
C HIS A 50 -2.37 -3.45 2.28
N ASN A 51 -1.43 -3.48 3.24
CA ASN A 51 -1.36 -2.62 4.43
C ASN A 51 -2.58 -2.68 5.38
N ASP A 52 -3.56 -3.54 5.10
CA ASP A 52 -4.77 -3.72 5.91
C ASP A 52 -5.28 -5.18 5.83
N LEU A 53 -4.38 -6.15 5.68
CA LEU A 53 -4.76 -7.54 5.47
C LEU A 53 -5.00 -8.26 6.81
N SER A 54 -6.20 -8.12 7.35
CA SER A 54 -6.71 -8.89 8.50
C SER A 54 -7.82 -9.87 8.08
N GLN A 55 -8.20 -10.78 8.98
CA GLN A 55 -9.23 -11.80 8.70
C GLN A 55 -10.57 -11.23 8.20
N PRO A 56 -11.07 -10.07 8.68
CA PRO A 56 -12.27 -9.43 8.14
C PRO A 56 -12.20 -9.11 6.64
N ASN A 57 -10.99 -8.90 6.10
CA ASN A 57 -10.76 -8.56 4.70
C ASN A 57 -10.48 -9.78 3.81
N VAL A 58 -10.62 -11.01 4.35
CA VAL A 58 -10.47 -12.27 3.61
C VAL A 58 -11.78 -13.04 3.63
N VAL A 59 -12.41 -13.17 2.46
CA VAL A 59 -13.62 -13.99 2.30
C VAL A 59 -13.21 -15.41 1.97
N VAL A 60 -13.78 -16.36 2.69
CA VAL A 60 -13.58 -17.79 2.48
C VAL A 60 -14.89 -18.48 2.19
N ASP A 61 -14.84 -19.51 1.35
CA ASP A 61 -15.92 -20.46 1.21
C ASP A 61 -16.00 -21.30 2.49
N PRO A 62 -17.16 -21.36 3.19
CA PRO A 62 -17.26 -21.98 4.49
C PRO A 62 -17.17 -23.52 4.45
N GLU A 63 -17.39 -24.14 3.30
CA GLU A 63 -17.35 -25.60 3.14
C GLU A 63 -15.95 -26.10 2.75
N THR A 64 -15.30 -25.39 1.84
CA THR A 64 -14.02 -25.78 1.23
C THR A 64 -12.82 -25.05 1.83
N LEU A 65 -13.04 -23.98 2.60
CA LEU A 65 -12.04 -23.09 3.17
C LEU A 65 -11.15 -22.39 2.13
N LYS A 66 -11.56 -22.38 0.86
CA LYS A 66 -10.86 -21.65 -0.19
C LYS A 66 -11.11 -20.16 -0.03
N ILE A 67 -10.05 -19.36 -0.17
CA ILE A 67 -10.18 -17.90 -0.29
C ILE A 67 -10.94 -17.61 -1.59
N THR A 68 -12.04 -16.88 -1.47
CA THR A 68 -12.90 -16.48 -2.60
C THR A 68 -12.73 -15.02 -2.97
N ALA A 69 -12.36 -14.17 -2.01
CA ALA A 69 -12.04 -12.77 -2.25
C ALA A 69 -11.09 -12.20 -1.18
N ILE A 70 -10.35 -11.17 -1.57
CA ILE A 70 -9.66 -10.25 -0.66
C ILE A 70 -10.31 -8.88 -0.88
N LEU A 71 -10.66 -8.22 0.21
CA LEU A 71 -11.45 -6.98 0.24
C LEU A 71 -10.63 -5.82 0.80
N ASP A 72 -11.16 -4.61 0.68
CA ASP A 72 -10.64 -3.40 1.34
C ASP A 72 -9.22 -2.99 0.93
N TRP A 73 -9.03 -2.84 -0.39
CA TRP A 73 -7.76 -2.48 -1.00
C TRP A 73 -7.37 -0.99 -0.85
N GLU A 74 -8.05 -0.20 -0.01
CA GLU A 74 -7.90 1.26 -0.04
C GLU A 74 -6.53 1.78 0.45
N TYR A 75 -5.83 0.98 1.26
CA TYR A 75 -4.46 1.27 1.72
C TYR A 75 -3.38 0.53 0.92
N ALA A 76 -3.79 -0.25 -0.09
CA ALA A 76 -2.86 -1.06 -0.85
C ALA A 76 -1.98 -0.18 -1.75
N GLY A 77 -0.75 -0.61 -1.96
CA GLY A 77 0.22 0.09 -2.81
C GLY A 77 1.58 -0.60 -2.81
N PHE A 78 2.59 0.10 -3.31
CA PHE A 78 3.95 -0.43 -3.36
C PHE A 78 4.78 0.16 -2.22
N PHE A 79 5.27 -0.69 -1.32
CA PHE A 79 6.03 -0.31 -0.13
C PHE A 79 7.14 -1.32 0.14
N PRO A 80 8.15 -0.98 0.95
CA PRO A 80 9.06 -1.97 1.49
C PRO A 80 8.32 -3.09 2.23
N ALA A 81 8.73 -4.34 2.06
CA ALA A 81 8.00 -5.51 2.59
C ALA A 81 7.67 -5.44 4.10
N ARG A 82 8.44 -4.68 4.90
CA ARG A 82 8.17 -4.44 6.33
C ARG A 82 6.90 -3.64 6.63
N PHE A 83 6.26 -3.03 5.62
CA PHE A 83 4.97 -2.35 5.77
C PHE A 83 3.79 -3.33 5.82
N GLU A 84 3.97 -4.58 5.36
CA GLU A 84 2.93 -5.60 5.47
C GLU A 84 3.15 -6.43 6.74
N SER A 85 2.29 -6.21 7.73
CA SER A 85 2.21 -7.05 8.93
C SER A 85 1.23 -8.19 8.69
N PRO A 86 1.53 -9.45 9.10
CA PRO A 86 0.70 -10.61 8.80
C PRO A 86 -0.53 -10.70 9.73
N PHE A 87 -1.32 -9.63 9.85
CA PHE A 87 -2.46 -9.57 10.78
C PHE A 87 -3.53 -10.64 10.50
N TYR A 88 -3.63 -11.14 9.26
CA TYR A 88 -4.46 -12.28 8.88
C TYR A 88 -4.16 -13.57 9.66
N THR A 89 -2.98 -13.71 10.29
CA THR A 89 -2.63 -14.90 11.08
C THR A 89 -3.27 -14.92 12.47
N ARG A 90 -3.97 -13.85 12.88
CA ARG A 90 -4.66 -13.78 14.16
C ARG A 90 -6.03 -13.12 14.06
N LEU A 91 -6.82 -13.30 15.10
CA LEU A 91 -8.11 -12.61 15.26
C LEU A 91 -7.88 -11.13 15.62
N GLY A 92 -8.79 -10.27 15.17
CA GLY A 92 -8.80 -8.85 15.50
C GLY A 92 -8.45 -7.94 14.34
N PRO A 93 -8.22 -6.64 14.63
CA PRO A 93 -7.98 -5.61 13.62
C PRO A 93 -6.58 -5.72 13.00
N SER A 94 -6.38 -5.02 11.87
CA SER A 94 -5.09 -4.80 11.22
C SER A 94 -4.21 -3.77 11.95
N SER A 95 -4.12 -3.87 13.27
CA SER A 95 -3.30 -2.98 14.11
C SER A 95 -2.68 -3.80 15.23
N ALA A 96 -1.51 -3.41 15.72
CA ALA A 96 -0.90 -4.05 16.88
C ALA A 96 -1.88 -4.09 18.07
N ILE A 97 -1.95 -5.23 18.74
CA ILE A 97 -2.76 -5.44 19.96
C ILE A 97 -1.85 -5.67 21.17
N ASP A 98 -2.42 -5.71 22.38
CA ASP A 98 -1.68 -5.86 23.63
C ASP A 98 -0.67 -7.02 23.58
N GLY A 99 0.62 -6.68 23.77
CA GLY A 99 1.73 -7.63 23.76
C GLY A 99 2.42 -7.79 22.40
N GLU A 100 1.91 -7.19 21.33
CA GLU A 100 2.58 -7.11 20.03
C GLU A 100 3.45 -5.85 19.91
N VAL A 101 4.41 -5.90 19.00
CA VAL A 101 5.25 -4.75 18.67
C VAL A 101 4.46 -3.82 17.76
N ASP A 102 4.16 -2.62 18.24
CA ASP A 102 3.69 -1.52 17.40
C ASP A 102 4.88 -0.87 16.70
N ASN A 103 5.06 -1.17 15.41
CA ASN A 103 6.12 -0.63 14.57
C ASN A 103 5.73 0.66 13.84
N ALA A 104 4.56 1.25 14.11
CA ALA A 104 4.08 2.43 13.38
C ALA A 104 5.06 3.60 13.46
N ALA A 105 5.64 3.85 14.65
CA ALA A 105 6.63 4.90 14.84
C ALA A 105 7.91 4.66 14.02
N GLU A 106 8.39 3.41 13.97
CA GLU A 106 9.56 3.03 13.18
C GLU A 106 9.29 3.20 11.67
N LEU A 107 8.11 2.78 11.20
CA LEU A 107 7.73 2.94 9.80
C LEU A 107 7.60 4.42 9.41
N VAL A 108 7.05 5.25 10.31
CA VAL A 108 6.99 6.71 10.13
C VAL A 108 8.39 7.31 10.09
N ASP A 109 9.29 6.91 10.99
CA ASP A 109 10.67 7.38 11.02
C ASP A 109 11.43 6.92 9.78
N PHE A 110 11.16 5.71 9.28
CA PHE A 110 11.68 5.24 8.00
C PHE A 110 11.23 6.16 6.86
N LEU A 111 9.93 6.45 6.73
CA LEU A 111 9.43 7.36 5.68
C LEU A 111 10.10 8.73 5.78
N LYS A 112 10.18 9.29 6.99
CA LYS A 112 10.86 10.57 7.25
C LYS A 112 12.35 10.53 6.93
N SER A 113 13.04 9.43 7.21
CA SER A 113 14.48 9.27 6.92
C SER A 113 14.77 9.23 5.42
N LYS A 114 13.79 8.82 4.61
CA LYS A 114 13.86 8.81 3.16
C LYS A 114 13.48 10.16 2.54
N SER A 115 12.73 10.99 3.26
CA SER A 115 12.58 12.41 2.96
C SER A 115 13.86 13.16 3.32
N LYS A 116 14.76 13.37 2.37
CA LYS A 116 15.91 14.26 2.62
C LYS A 116 15.39 15.67 2.91
N ILE A 117 15.90 16.26 4.00
CA ILE A 117 15.71 17.67 4.37
C ILE A 117 16.14 18.52 3.17
N ALA A 118 15.19 19.23 2.57
CA ALA A 118 15.49 20.33 1.66
C ALA A 118 16.29 21.39 2.44
N ALA A 119 17.56 21.54 2.07
CA ALA A 119 18.39 22.70 2.42
C ALA A 119 18.61 23.52 1.15
#